data_AF-A0A351IXS3-F1
#
_entry.id   AF-A0A351IXS3-F1
#
_cell.length_a   1.000
_cell.length_b   1.000
_cell.length_c   1.000
_cell.angle_alpha   90.00
_cell.angle_beta   90.00
_cell.angle_gamma   90.00
#
_symmetry.space_group_name_H-M   'P 1'
#
loop_
_entity.id
_entity.type
_entity.pdbx_description
1 polymer ?
#
loop_
_entity_poly.entity_id
_entity_poly.type
_entity_poly.pdbx_seq_one_letter_code
_entity_poly.pdbx_strand_id
1 'polypeptide(L)'
;LYKIRKRIRLANGKIRETLQQMITSAKLATALQDSIITQRNGRYVIPVKIEHKNEVRGLVHDTSSSGATVFIEPLAVLELNNEIRMLENQEKQEIQRVLSDFSDNVGINAETIAMNYENLCDLAVIFAKAELSYSMKGIEPFISDDMKMDLRNARHPLLAKEKVVPISVKLGYTYTSLVVTGPNTGGKTVSLKTCGLLSMMAQAGMHIPASEGSVCAVFSDILADIGDEQSIEQSLSTFSSHMIHIIDIMNRARHGTLVIFDELGAGTDPVEGAALA
;
A
#
# COMPACT_ATOMS: atom_id res chain seq x y z
N LEU A 1 -23.00 21.08 -22.49
CA LEU A 1 -23.38 21.05 -21.04
C LEU A 1 -24.17 22.27 -20.51
N TYR A 2 -23.64 23.51 -20.56
CA TYR A 2 -24.28 24.71 -19.96
C TYR A 2 -25.74 24.93 -20.40
N LYS A 3 -26.03 24.78 -21.70
CA LYS A 3 -27.38 24.93 -22.26
C LYS A 3 -28.37 23.92 -21.67
N ILE A 4 -27.96 22.66 -21.46
CA ILE A 4 -28.79 21.59 -20.90
C ILE A 4 -29.14 21.92 -19.44
N ARG A 5 -28.14 22.26 -18.62
CA ARG A 5 -28.35 22.69 -17.23
C ARG A 5 -29.27 23.90 -17.11
N LYS A 6 -29.14 24.88 -18.01
CA LYS A 6 -30.03 26.04 -18.07
C LYS A 6 -31.47 25.62 -18.36
N ARG A 7 -31.70 24.71 -19.31
CA ARG A 7 -33.05 24.18 -19.63
C ARG A 7 -33.65 23.41 -18.46
N ILE A 8 -32.88 22.56 -17.78
CA ILE A 8 -33.33 21.83 -16.57
C ILE A 8 -33.79 22.84 -15.49
N ARG A 9 -32.99 23.87 -15.20
CA ARG A 9 -33.36 24.91 -14.23
C ARG A 9 -34.65 25.65 -14.61
N LEU A 10 -34.81 25.99 -15.89
CA LEU A 10 -36.01 26.67 -16.39
C LEU A 10 -37.26 25.76 -16.28
N ALA A 11 -37.15 24.49 -16.64
CA ALA A 11 -38.23 23.52 -16.53
C ALA A 11 -38.63 23.28 -15.05
N ASN A 12 -37.64 23.12 -14.16
CA ASN A 12 -37.87 23.02 -12.71
C ASN A 12 -38.59 24.25 -12.14
N GLY A 13 -38.20 25.45 -12.60
CA GLY A 13 -38.86 26.70 -12.20
C GLY A 13 -40.34 26.73 -12.60
N LYS A 14 -40.65 26.38 -13.87
CA LYS A 14 -42.03 26.32 -14.38
C LYS A 14 -42.90 25.29 -13.67
N ILE A 15 -42.35 24.10 -13.37
CA ILE A 15 -43.07 23.07 -12.60
C ILE A 15 -43.40 23.60 -11.21
N ARG A 16 -42.43 24.18 -10.51
CA ARG A 16 -42.65 24.72 -9.17
C ARG A 16 -43.71 25.81 -9.18
N GLU A 17 -43.67 26.72 -10.13
CA GLU A 17 -44.69 27.77 -10.29
C GLU A 17 -46.09 27.18 -10.51
N THR A 18 -46.20 26.19 -11.41
CA THR A 18 -47.48 25.55 -11.74
C THR A 18 -48.03 24.76 -10.55
N LEU A 19 -47.18 23.95 -9.87
CA LEU A 19 -47.58 23.20 -8.68
C LEU A 19 -47.92 24.12 -7.51
N GLN A 20 -47.19 25.23 -7.33
CA GLN A 20 -47.50 26.21 -6.29
C GLN A 20 -48.88 26.83 -6.50
N GLN A 21 -49.24 27.18 -7.74
CA GLN A 21 -50.58 27.67 -8.09
C GLN A 21 -51.66 26.61 -7.78
N MET A 22 -51.39 25.33 -8.07
CA MET A 22 -52.31 24.23 -7.78
C MET A 22 -52.51 24.01 -6.27
N ILE A 23 -51.43 23.98 -5.49
CA ILE A 23 -51.47 23.77 -4.04
C ILE A 23 -52.14 24.93 -3.30
N THR A 24 -51.96 26.16 -3.78
CA THR A 24 -52.55 27.37 -3.17
C THR A 24 -54.02 27.55 -3.55
N SER A 25 -54.54 26.77 -4.51
CA SER A 25 -55.94 26.86 -4.91
C SER A 25 -56.85 26.30 -3.80
N ALA A 26 -57.86 27.08 -3.39
CA ALA A 26 -58.77 26.73 -2.29
C ALA A 26 -59.48 25.37 -2.49
N LYS A 27 -59.64 24.93 -3.74
CA LYS A 27 -60.27 23.67 -4.11
C LYS A 27 -59.36 22.45 -3.93
N LEU A 28 -58.06 22.57 -4.19
CA LEU A 28 -57.12 21.46 -3.96
C LEU A 28 -56.56 21.44 -2.53
N ALA A 29 -56.55 22.57 -1.83
CA ALA A 29 -56.01 22.66 -0.47
C ALA A 29 -56.67 21.66 0.51
N THR A 30 -57.96 21.34 0.33
CA THR A 30 -58.69 20.36 1.15
C THR A 30 -58.36 18.90 0.80
N ALA A 31 -57.94 18.64 -0.45
CA ALA A 31 -57.59 17.32 -0.96
C ALA A 31 -56.15 16.90 -0.62
N LEU A 32 -55.29 17.87 -0.33
CA LEU A 32 -53.88 17.64 -0.03
C LEU A 32 -53.70 17.14 1.41
N GLN A 33 -52.74 16.23 1.60
CA GLN A 33 -52.29 15.85 2.93
C GLN A 33 -51.43 16.97 3.53
N ASP A 34 -50.46 17.44 2.74
CA ASP A 34 -49.57 18.55 3.06
C ASP A 34 -49.45 19.48 1.85
N SER A 35 -49.47 20.80 2.09
CA SER A 35 -49.33 21.81 1.03
C SER A 35 -47.86 22.01 0.62
N ILE A 36 -47.18 20.91 0.27
CA ILE A 36 -45.77 20.90 -0.11
C ILE A 36 -45.58 20.26 -1.48
N ILE A 37 -44.61 20.78 -2.24
CA ILE A 37 -44.12 20.14 -3.45
C ILE A 37 -43.04 19.15 -3.03
N THR A 38 -43.19 17.88 -3.41
CA THR A 38 -42.19 16.84 -3.12
C THR A 38 -41.74 16.14 -4.40
N GLN A 39 -40.76 15.26 -4.29
CA GLN A 39 -40.22 14.50 -5.41
C GLN A 39 -40.29 13.01 -5.13
N ARG A 40 -40.71 12.22 -6.12
CA ARG A 40 -40.72 10.75 -6.10
C ARG A 40 -40.09 10.23 -7.37
N ASN A 41 -39.07 9.37 -7.23
CA ASN A 41 -38.33 8.79 -8.36
C ASN A 41 -37.87 9.87 -9.38
N GLY A 42 -37.41 11.01 -8.89
CA GLY A 42 -36.96 12.12 -9.74
C GLY A 42 -38.08 12.98 -10.35
N ARG A 43 -39.36 12.70 -10.09
CA ARG A 43 -40.50 13.49 -10.59
C ARG A 43 -41.13 14.34 -9.50
N TYR A 44 -41.48 15.58 -9.85
CA TYR A 44 -42.22 16.44 -8.93
C TYR A 44 -43.67 15.96 -8.82
N VAL A 45 -44.13 15.81 -7.58
CA VAL A 45 -45.43 15.28 -7.21
C VAL A 45 -46.01 16.05 -6.04
N ILE A 46 -47.31 15.91 -5.82
CA ILE A 46 -48.04 16.48 -4.68
C ILE A 46 -48.66 15.36 -3.83
N PRO A 47 -48.61 15.45 -2.49
CA PRO A 47 -49.19 14.46 -1.60
C PRO A 47 -50.69 14.70 -1.43
N VAL A 48 -51.51 13.77 -1.91
CA VAL A 48 -52.97 13.83 -1.89
C VAL A 48 -53.50 12.77 -0.91
N LYS A 49 -54.53 13.10 -0.13
CA LYS A 49 -55.21 12.12 0.73
C LYS A 49 -55.83 11.02 -0.12
N ILE A 50 -55.71 9.76 0.30
CA ILE A 50 -56.20 8.60 -0.46
C ILE A 50 -57.69 8.72 -0.83
N GLU A 51 -58.49 9.32 0.06
CA GLU A 51 -59.92 9.59 -0.12
C GLU A 51 -60.22 10.63 -1.20
N HIS A 52 -59.29 11.55 -1.46
CA HIS A 52 -59.40 12.60 -2.47
C HIS A 52 -58.54 12.35 -3.72
N LYS A 53 -58.03 11.12 -3.91
CA LYS A 53 -57.13 10.79 -5.03
C LYS A 53 -57.69 11.13 -6.42
N ASN A 54 -59.01 11.09 -6.58
CA ASN A 54 -59.71 11.33 -7.85
C ASN A 54 -59.93 12.83 -8.12
N GLU A 55 -59.71 13.71 -7.14
CA GLU A 55 -59.87 15.15 -7.30
C GLU A 55 -58.69 15.80 -8.03
N VAL A 56 -57.52 15.18 -7.93
CA VAL A 56 -56.31 15.58 -8.65
C VAL A 56 -56.14 14.69 -9.88
N ARG A 57 -56.33 15.26 -11.07
CA ARG A 57 -56.06 14.53 -12.33
C ARG A 57 -54.56 14.39 -12.54
N GLY A 58 -54.06 13.16 -12.48
CA GLY A 58 -52.64 12.87 -12.59
C GLY A 58 -52.31 11.38 -12.54
N LEU A 59 -51.02 11.08 -12.60
CA LEU A 59 -50.48 9.74 -12.46
C LEU A 59 -50.00 9.51 -11.02
N VAL A 60 -50.37 8.37 -10.45
CA VAL A 60 -49.88 7.95 -9.13
C VAL A 60 -48.47 7.40 -9.30
N HIS A 61 -47.50 7.95 -8.55
CA HIS A 61 -46.10 7.50 -8.57
C HIS A 61 -45.73 6.64 -7.38
N ASP A 62 -46.36 6.91 -6.23
CA ASP A 62 -46.01 6.25 -4.98
C ASP A 62 -47.14 6.39 -3.96
N THR A 63 -47.10 5.55 -2.91
CA THR A 63 -48.05 5.56 -1.80
C THR A 63 -47.30 5.55 -0.48
N SER A 64 -47.78 6.26 0.55
CA SER A 64 -47.15 6.24 1.87
C SER A 64 -47.18 4.84 2.50
N SER A 65 -46.27 4.55 3.42
CA SER A 65 -46.23 3.27 4.15
C SER A 65 -47.51 2.98 4.93
N SER A 66 -48.23 4.02 5.35
CA SER A 66 -49.54 3.94 6.00
C SER A 66 -50.71 3.76 5.02
N GLY A 67 -50.49 3.90 3.72
CA GLY A 67 -51.52 3.90 2.67
C GLY A 67 -52.41 5.16 2.63
N ALA A 68 -52.26 6.08 3.59
CA ALA A 68 -53.13 7.24 3.74
C ALA A 68 -52.86 8.36 2.71
N THR A 69 -51.66 8.41 2.12
CA THR A 69 -51.24 9.47 1.20
C THR A 69 -50.77 8.89 -0.12
N VAL A 70 -51.25 9.47 -1.22
CA VAL A 70 -50.86 9.13 -2.58
C VAL A 70 -50.07 10.28 -3.19
N PHE A 71 -48.92 9.97 -3.77
CA PHE A 71 -48.09 10.96 -4.45
C PHE A 71 -48.48 11.01 -5.93
N ILE A 72 -49.14 12.10 -6.32
CA ILE A 72 -49.70 12.27 -7.66
C ILE A 72 -48.87 13.28 -8.44
N GLU A 73 -48.49 12.93 -9.67
CA GLU A 73 -47.97 13.84 -10.69
C GLU A 73 -49.16 14.42 -11.47
N PRO A 74 -49.48 15.72 -11.32
CA PRO A 74 -50.58 16.33 -12.05
C PRO A 74 -50.31 16.36 -13.56
N LEU A 75 -51.36 16.19 -14.36
CA LEU A 75 -51.25 16.27 -15.83
C LEU A 75 -50.65 17.61 -16.31
N ALA A 76 -50.87 18.69 -15.55
CA ALA A 76 -50.35 20.02 -15.86
C ALA A 76 -48.81 20.12 -15.90
N VAL A 77 -48.10 19.21 -15.22
CA VAL A 77 -46.63 19.19 -15.18
C VAL A 77 -46.01 17.92 -15.77
N LEU A 78 -46.82 17.00 -16.27
CA LEU A 78 -46.38 15.72 -16.83
C LEU A 78 -45.35 15.89 -17.96
N GLU A 79 -45.65 16.77 -18.92
CA GLU A 79 -44.75 17.06 -20.05
C GLU A 79 -43.43 17.68 -19.59
N LEU A 80 -43.48 18.59 -18.61
CA LEU A 80 -42.28 19.24 -18.07
C LEU A 80 -41.41 18.24 -17.28
N ASN A 81 -42.01 17.34 -16.50
CA ASN A 81 -41.29 16.27 -15.80
C ASN A 81 -40.65 15.28 -16.79
N ASN A 82 -41.34 14.95 -17.90
CA ASN A 82 -40.76 14.15 -18.99
C ASN A 82 -39.59 14.89 -19.66
N GLU A 83 -39.71 16.19 -19.92
CA GLU A 83 -38.63 17.01 -20.47
C GLU A 83 -37.40 17.03 -19.54
N ILE A 84 -37.60 17.21 -18.23
CA ILE A 84 -36.51 17.16 -17.24
C ILE A 84 -35.79 15.81 -17.29
N ARG A 85 -36.52 14.70 -17.25
CA ARG A 85 -35.95 13.35 -17.36
C ARG A 85 -35.10 13.16 -18.62
N MET A 86 -35.58 13.66 -19.77
CA MET A 86 -34.82 13.62 -21.02
C MET A 86 -33.56 14.48 -20.95
N LEU A 87 -33.67 15.70 -20.42
CA LEU A 87 -32.54 16.62 -20.26
C LEU A 87 -31.50 16.09 -19.27
N GLU A 88 -31.91 15.43 -18.18
CA GLU A 88 -31.01 14.79 -17.21
C GLU A 88 -30.21 13.65 -17.85
N ASN A 89 -30.85 12.83 -18.70
CA ASN A 89 -30.14 11.80 -19.47
C ASN A 89 -29.14 12.41 -20.46
N GLN A 90 -29.54 13.47 -21.18
CA GLN A 90 -28.64 14.21 -22.06
C GLN A 90 -27.48 14.86 -21.29
N GLU A 91 -27.73 15.38 -20.10
CA GLU A 91 -26.70 15.92 -19.22
C GLU A 91 -25.68 14.85 -18.87
N LYS A 92 -26.14 13.65 -18.46
CA LYS A 92 -25.26 12.54 -18.11
C LYS A 92 -24.38 12.11 -19.29
N GLN A 93 -24.94 12.00 -20.48
CA GLN A 93 -24.19 11.67 -21.69
C GLN A 93 -23.15 12.74 -22.03
N GLU A 94 -23.54 14.01 -21.94
CA GLU A 94 -22.65 15.13 -22.22
C GLU A 94 -21.52 15.25 -21.18
N ILE A 95 -21.78 14.94 -19.91
CA ILE A 95 -20.74 14.85 -18.87
C ILE A 95 -19.74 13.75 -19.22
N GLN A 96 -20.22 12.56 -19.59
CA GLN A 96 -19.35 11.44 -19.98
C GLN A 96 -18.49 11.79 -21.20
N ARG A 97 -19.07 12.44 -22.21
CA ARG A 97 -18.34 12.93 -23.38
C ARG A 97 -17.23 13.91 -22.98
N VAL A 98 -17.55 14.92 -22.16
CA VAL A 98 -16.57 15.91 -21.69
C VAL A 98 -15.46 15.26 -20.85
N LEU A 99 -15.79 14.30 -20.00
CA LEU A 99 -14.80 13.56 -19.21
C LEU A 99 -13.89 12.71 -20.10
N SER A 100 -14.45 12.03 -21.11
CA SER A 100 -13.66 11.28 -22.10
C SER A 100 -12.69 12.20 -22.83
N ASP A 101 -13.18 13.31 -23.39
CA ASP A 101 -12.34 14.29 -24.09
C ASP A 101 -11.21 14.80 -23.16
N PHE A 102 -11.52 15.06 -21.89
CA PHE A 102 -10.52 15.52 -20.92
C PHE A 102 -9.50 14.41 -20.59
N SER A 103 -9.96 13.19 -20.36
CA SER A 103 -9.11 12.03 -20.14
C SER A 103 -8.19 11.75 -21.31
N ASP A 104 -8.66 11.88 -22.55
CA ASP A 104 -7.86 11.72 -23.76
C ASP A 104 -6.76 12.80 -23.83
N ASN A 105 -7.10 14.06 -23.50
CA ASN A 105 -6.13 15.14 -23.44
C ASN A 105 -5.03 14.91 -22.39
N VAL A 106 -5.37 14.33 -21.24
CA VAL A 106 -4.38 13.90 -20.24
C VAL A 106 -3.56 12.72 -20.78
N GLY A 107 -4.23 11.77 -21.44
CA GLY A 107 -3.64 10.58 -22.04
C GLY A 107 -2.57 10.85 -23.09
N ILE A 108 -2.62 12.00 -23.78
CA ILE A 108 -1.54 12.45 -24.68
C ILE A 108 -0.17 12.47 -23.98
N ASN A 109 -0.14 12.72 -22.66
CA ASN A 109 1.07 12.79 -21.86
C ASN A 109 1.28 11.55 -20.98
N ALA A 110 0.60 10.43 -21.24
CA ALA A 110 0.63 9.25 -20.39
C ALA A 110 2.06 8.70 -20.19
N GLU A 111 2.86 8.61 -21.25
CA GLU A 111 4.24 8.13 -21.17
C GLU A 111 5.11 9.03 -20.28
N THR A 112 5.03 10.35 -20.47
CA THR A 112 5.75 11.33 -19.63
C THR A 112 5.35 11.23 -18.17
N ILE A 113 4.05 11.06 -17.89
CA ILE A 113 3.55 10.87 -16.51
C ILE A 113 4.10 9.57 -15.91
N ALA A 114 4.11 8.47 -16.67
CA ALA A 114 4.65 7.20 -16.23
C ALA A 114 6.16 7.30 -15.95
N MET A 115 6.94 7.90 -16.85
CA MET A 115 8.37 8.13 -16.64
C MET A 115 8.65 8.99 -15.41
N ASN A 116 7.86 10.04 -15.19
CA ASN A 116 7.99 10.89 -14.01
C ASN A 116 7.67 10.11 -12.72
N TYR A 117 6.70 9.19 -12.78
CA TYR A 117 6.38 8.33 -11.64
C TYR A 117 7.54 7.40 -11.28
N GLU A 118 8.15 6.72 -12.27
CA GLU A 118 9.33 5.88 -12.04
C GLU A 118 10.50 6.68 -11.44
N ASN A 119 10.78 7.87 -11.99
CA ASN A 119 11.81 8.76 -11.46
C ASN A 119 11.52 9.19 -10.01
N LEU A 120 10.25 9.42 -9.66
CA LEU A 120 9.85 9.74 -8.28
C LEU A 120 10.03 8.53 -7.36
N CYS A 121 9.77 7.31 -7.83
CA CYS A 121 10.03 6.08 -7.09
C CYS A 121 11.53 5.90 -6.80
N ASP A 122 12.39 6.11 -7.79
CA ASP A 122 13.84 6.05 -7.62
C ASP A 122 14.33 7.08 -6.59
N LEU A 123 13.85 8.33 -6.70
CA LEU A 123 14.15 9.38 -5.73
C LEU A 123 13.66 9.01 -4.33
N ALA A 124 12.45 8.45 -4.19
CA ALA A 124 11.90 8.05 -2.91
C ALA A 124 12.77 6.97 -2.24
N VAL A 125 13.26 5.99 -3.00
CA VAL A 125 14.19 4.98 -2.50
C VAL A 125 15.51 5.60 -2.04
N ILE A 126 16.07 6.54 -2.81
CA ILE A 126 17.31 7.25 -2.43
C ILE A 126 17.11 8.05 -1.13
N PHE A 127 16.01 8.80 -1.00
CA PHE A 127 15.72 9.55 0.21
C PHE A 127 15.50 8.63 1.42
N ALA A 128 14.83 7.50 1.25
CA ALA A 128 14.65 6.52 2.31
C ALA A 128 15.99 5.94 2.79
N LYS A 129 16.92 5.64 1.87
CA LYS A 129 18.28 5.20 2.22
C LYS A 129 19.06 6.30 2.96
N ALA A 130 18.91 7.55 2.55
CA ALA A 130 19.55 8.69 3.21
C ALA A 130 19.00 8.92 4.63
N GLU A 131 17.69 8.83 4.82
CA GLU A 131 17.05 8.93 6.14
C GLU A 131 17.52 7.78 7.05
N LEU A 132 17.54 6.55 6.53
CA LEU A 132 18.08 5.40 7.25
C LEU A 132 19.52 5.64 7.66
N SER A 133 20.38 6.11 6.74
CA SER A 133 21.76 6.48 7.02
C SER A 133 21.87 7.48 8.15
N TYR A 134 21.07 8.55 8.13
CA TYR A 134 21.11 9.57 9.17
C TYR A 134 20.68 9.00 10.53
N SER A 135 19.62 8.18 10.55
CA SER A 135 19.09 7.57 11.76
C SER A 135 20.09 6.65 12.46
N MET A 136 20.86 5.87 11.69
CA MET A 136 21.85 4.93 12.21
C MET A 136 23.27 5.50 12.31
N LYS A 137 23.47 6.77 11.93
CA LYS A 137 24.80 7.38 11.73
C LYS A 137 25.69 6.54 10.80
N GLY A 138 25.10 6.10 9.69
CA GLY A 138 25.77 5.32 8.67
C GLY A 138 26.76 6.13 7.86
N ILE A 139 27.78 5.44 7.34
CA ILE A 139 28.81 5.98 6.46
C ILE A 139 28.78 5.29 5.10
N GLU A 140 29.27 5.97 4.08
CA GLU A 140 29.55 5.37 2.77
C GLU A 140 30.77 4.44 2.90
N PRO A 141 30.63 3.12 2.72
CA PRO A 141 31.77 2.21 2.73
C PRO A 141 32.52 2.29 1.39
N PHE A 142 33.83 2.04 1.43
CA PHE A 142 34.55 1.73 0.19
C PHE A 142 34.12 0.36 -0.31
N ILE A 143 33.81 0.26 -1.60
CA ILE A 143 33.43 -1.00 -2.23
C ILE A 143 34.69 -1.69 -2.79
N SER A 144 34.90 -2.94 -2.41
CA SER A 144 35.97 -3.80 -2.90
C SER A 144 35.41 -4.84 -3.87
N ASP A 145 36.06 -4.94 -5.03
CA ASP A 145 35.86 -5.92 -6.09
C ASP A 145 36.79 -7.14 -5.98
N ASP A 146 37.67 -7.16 -4.97
CA ASP A 146 38.63 -8.23 -4.68
C ASP A 146 38.33 -9.00 -3.38
N MET A 147 37.06 -9.04 -2.98
CA MET A 147 36.52 -9.74 -1.80
C MET A 147 37.16 -9.32 -0.46
N LYS A 148 37.69 -8.10 -0.36
CA LYS A 148 38.25 -7.55 0.87
C LYS A 148 37.17 -6.87 1.69
N MET A 149 37.02 -7.31 2.93
CA MET A 149 36.13 -6.71 3.91
C MET A 149 36.97 -6.16 5.07
N ASP A 150 36.78 -4.89 5.43
CA ASP A 150 37.37 -4.24 6.61
C ASP A 150 36.27 -3.41 7.29
N LEU A 151 35.50 -4.01 8.19
CA LEU A 151 34.48 -3.33 8.96
C LEU A 151 35.11 -2.73 10.22
N ARG A 152 35.04 -1.41 10.40
CA ARG A 152 35.65 -0.71 11.56
C ARG A 152 34.58 -0.21 12.51
N ASN A 153 34.63 -0.64 13.77
CA ASN A 153 33.62 -0.32 14.79
C ASN A 153 32.16 -0.45 14.27
N ALA A 154 31.90 -1.47 13.47
CA ALA A 154 30.61 -1.79 12.90
C ALA A 154 29.61 -2.20 13.99
N ARG A 155 28.35 -1.83 13.78
CA ARG A 155 27.24 -2.13 14.69
C ARG A 155 26.14 -2.84 13.94
N HIS A 156 25.45 -3.76 14.61
CA HIS A 156 24.27 -4.37 14.02
C HIS A 156 23.15 -3.32 13.87
N PRO A 157 22.64 -3.04 12.65
CA PRO A 157 21.71 -1.92 12.39
C PRO A 157 20.37 -2.06 13.13
N LEU A 158 19.92 -3.28 13.40
CA LEU A 158 18.67 -3.54 14.14
C LEU A 158 18.79 -3.46 15.68
N LEU A 159 20.02 -3.30 16.22
CA LEU A 159 20.22 -3.19 17.66
C LEU A 159 20.36 -1.71 18.06
N ALA A 160 19.75 -1.34 19.19
CA ALA A 160 19.84 0.00 19.73
C ALA A 160 21.32 0.40 19.94
N LYS A 161 21.69 1.58 19.45
CA LYS A 161 23.08 2.05 19.42
C LYS A 161 23.71 2.07 20.81
N GLU A 162 22.92 2.38 21.83
CA GLU A 162 23.35 2.50 23.23
C GLU A 162 23.61 1.14 23.87
N LYS A 163 23.03 0.06 23.32
CA LYS A 163 23.15 -1.30 23.85
C LYS A 163 24.18 -2.15 23.09
N VAL A 164 24.39 -1.86 21.80
CA VAL A 164 25.30 -2.65 20.96
C VAL A 164 26.76 -2.24 21.16
N VAL A 165 27.64 -3.22 21.37
CA VAL A 165 29.10 -3.00 21.38
C VAL A 165 29.60 -3.11 19.93
N PRO A 166 30.38 -2.13 19.42
CA PRO A 166 30.86 -2.17 18.04
C PRO A 166 31.95 -3.24 17.87
N ILE A 167 32.02 -3.84 16.68
CA ILE A 167 33.03 -4.84 16.31
C ILE A 167 33.93 -4.33 15.19
N SER A 168 35.15 -4.86 15.11
CA SER A 168 36.00 -4.64 13.93
C SER A 168 36.41 -5.98 13.34
N VAL A 169 36.20 -6.15 12.04
CA VAL A 169 36.39 -7.43 11.34
C VAL A 169 37.11 -7.18 10.02
N LYS A 170 38.16 -7.96 9.76
CA LYS A 170 38.84 -8.01 8.46
C LYS A 170 38.71 -9.39 7.85
N LEU A 171 38.58 -9.49 6.53
CA LEU A 171 38.54 -10.75 5.79
C LEU A 171 39.01 -10.52 4.35
N GLY A 172 39.65 -11.52 3.73
CA GLY A 172 40.11 -11.44 2.33
C GLY A 172 41.48 -10.75 2.15
N TYR A 173 42.18 -10.46 3.25
CA TYR A 173 43.54 -9.93 3.23
C TYR A 173 44.56 -11.08 3.36
N THR A 174 45.14 -11.25 4.56
CA THR A 174 46.10 -12.32 4.85
C THR A 174 45.42 -13.66 5.16
N TYR A 175 44.10 -13.65 5.33
CA TYR A 175 43.28 -14.83 5.63
C TYR A 175 41.89 -14.69 4.98
N THR A 176 41.32 -15.82 4.61
CA THR A 176 39.99 -15.95 3.99
C THR A 176 38.95 -16.57 4.91
N SER A 177 39.37 -17.02 6.09
CA SER A 177 38.52 -17.69 7.07
C SER A 177 38.78 -17.11 8.46
N LEU A 178 37.70 -16.89 9.22
CA LEU A 178 37.75 -16.34 10.57
C LEU A 178 36.96 -17.26 11.50
N VAL A 179 37.62 -17.78 12.54
CA VAL A 179 36.98 -18.60 13.57
C VAL A 179 36.76 -17.73 14.80
N VAL A 180 35.51 -17.66 15.28
CA VAL A 180 35.13 -16.87 16.45
C VAL A 180 34.75 -17.79 17.60
N THR A 181 35.58 -17.81 18.64
CA THR A 181 35.37 -18.65 19.84
C THR A 181 34.92 -17.81 21.04
N GLY A 182 34.26 -18.44 22.01
CA GLY A 182 33.82 -17.79 23.25
C GLY A 182 32.44 -18.30 23.72
N PRO A 183 31.95 -17.84 24.88
CA PRO A 183 30.61 -18.20 25.36
C PRO A 183 29.52 -17.70 24.39
N ASN A 184 28.40 -18.42 24.28
CA ASN A 184 27.31 -18.09 23.35
C ASN A 184 26.69 -16.72 23.60
N THR A 185 26.62 -16.30 24.87
CA THR A 185 26.17 -14.97 25.28
C THR A 185 27.15 -13.83 24.96
N GLY A 186 28.33 -14.15 24.41
CA GLY A 186 29.39 -13.19 24.06
C GLY A 186 29.16 -12.41 22.76
N GLY A 187 28.03 -12.61 22.07
CA GLY A 187 27.68 -11.86 20.86
C GLY A 187 28.31 -12.39 19.56
N LYS A 188 28.74 -13.66 19.52
CA LYS A 188 29.30 -14.32 18.33
C LYS A 188 28.32 -14.28 17.15
N THR A 189 27.11 -14.79 17.36
CA THR A 189 26.01 -14.78 16.39
C THR A 189 25.70 -13.38 15.88
N VAL A 190 25.64 -12.38 16.78
CA VAL A 190 25.38 -10.98 16.41
C VAL A 190 26.51 -10.45 15.54
N SER A 191 27.77 -10.81 15.83
CA SER A 191 28.93 -10.38 15.05
C SER A 191 28.91 -10.96 13.64
N LEU A 192 28.59 -12.25 13.51
CA LEU A 192 28.43 -12.93 12.23
C LEU A 192 27.29 -12.32 11.40
N LYS A 193 26.10 -12.15 12.00
CA LYS A 193 24.95 -11.47 11.37
C LYS A 193 25.29 -10.05 10.93
N THR A 194 26.07 -9.32 11.73
CA THR A 194 26.52 -7.97 11.37
C THR A 194 27.34 -7.99 10.08
N CYS A 195 28.30 -8.91 9.94
CA CYS A 195 29.14 -8.98 8.75
C CYS A 195 28.33 -9.26 7.47
N GLY A 196 27.44 -10.25 7.51
CA GLY A 196 26.58 -10.59 6.37
C GLY A 196 25.60 -9.47 6.03
N LEU A 197 24.94 -8.89 7.04
CA LEU A 197 23.96 -7.84 6.84
C LEU A 197 24.57 -6.55 6.30
N LEU A 198 25.73 -6.12 6.83
CA LEU A 198 26.39 -4.92 6.32
C LEU A 198 26.92 -5.09 4.89
N SER A 199 27.35 -6.29 4.53
CA SER A 199 27.73 -6.61 3.15
C SER A 199 26.53 -6.52 2.20
N MET A 200 25.37 -7.06 2.59
CA MET A 200 24.12 -6.93 1.83
C MET A 200 23.64 -5.47 1.72
N MET A 201 23.73 -4.70 2.81
CA MET A 201 23.37 -3.29 2.81
C MET A 201 24.23 -2.49 1.82
N ALA A 202 25.55 -2.70 1.85
CA ALA A 202 26.48 -2.06 0.92
C ALA A 202 26.17 -2.45 -0.54
N GLN A 203 25.93 -3.72 -0.83
CA GLN A 203 25.52 -4.20 -2.16
C GLN A 203 24.16 -3.64 -2.62
N ALA A 204 23.27 -3.31 -1.69
CA ALA A 204 22.02 -2.61 -1.98
C ALA A 204 22.20 -1.08 -2.14
N GLY A 205 23.42 -0.57 -2.13
CA GLY A 205 23.73 0.86 -2.23
C GLY A 205 23.31 1.65 -0.99
N MET A 206 23.30 1.01 0.18
CA MET A 206 23.01 1.67 1.45
C MET A 206 24.32 1.98 2.19
N HIS A 207 24.34 3.10 2.91
CA HIS A 207 25.36 3.36 3.92
C HIS A 207 25.26 2.32 5.05
N ILE A 208 26.35 2.13 5.80
CA ILE A 208 26.43 1.14 6.87
C ILE A 208 26.77 1.80 8.22
N PRO A 209 26.24 1.32 9.36
CA PRO A 209 26.59 1.79 10.70
C PRO A 209 27.98 1.31 11.14
N ALA A 210 29.02 1.88 10.54
CA ALA A 210 30.43 1.64 10.84
C ALA A 210 31.21 2.95 10.91
N SER A 211 32.52 2.89 11.19
CA SER A 211 33.42 4.05 11.14
C SER A 211 33.94 4.28 9.73
N GLU A 212 34.36 5.53 9.46
CA GLU A 212 35.02 5.92 8.21
C GLU A 212 36.21 5.01 7.87
N GLY A 213 36.41 4.80 6.57
CA GLY A 213 37.44 3.89 6.06
C GLY A 213 37.08 2.41 6.17
N SER A 214 35.82 2.09 6.48
CA SER A 214 35.33 0.71 6.34
C SER A 214 35.23 0.31 4.87
N VAL A 215 35.52 -0.94 4.58
CA VAL A 215 35.50 -1.55 3.24
C VAL A 215 34.51 -2.71 3.25
N CYS A 216 33.60 -2.73 2.27
CA CYS A 216 32.69 -3.84 2.03
C CYS A 216 33.03 -4.52 0.71
N ALA A 217 33.16 -5.84 0.76
CA ALA A 217 33.29 -6.67 -0.42
C ALA A 217 31.93 -6.84 -1.12
N VAL A 218 31.96 -6.96 -2.45
CA VAL A 218 30.82 -7.44 -3.24
C VAL A 218 30.94 -8.96 -3.38
N PHE A 219 30.07 -9.68 -2.69
CA PHE A 219 29.96 -11.12 -2.78
C PHE A 219 28.89 -11.52 -3.81
N SER A 220 29.15 -12.58 -4.57
CA SER A 220 28.16 -13.14 -5.51
C SER A 220 26.98 -13.76 -4.77
N ASP A 221 27.28 -14.40 -3.63
CA ASP A 221 26.32 -15.03 -2.75
C ASP A 221 26.75 -14.81 -1.30
N ILE A 222 25.77 -14.65 -0.41
CA ILE A 222 25.96 -14.67 1.03
C ILE A 222 25.15 -15.84 1.57
N LEU A 223 25.85 -16.92 1.94
CA LEU A 223 25.26 -18.16 2.42
C LEU A 223 25.44 -18.24 3.94
N ALA A 224 24.37 -18.53 4.65
CA ALA A 224 24.37 -18.48 6.11
C ALA A 224 23.61 -19.67 6.69
N ASP A 225 24.27 -20.42 7.57
CA ASP A 225 23.61 -21.34 8.51
C ASP A 225 23.68 -20.71 9.90
N ILE A 226 22.60 -20.05 10.31
CA ILE A 226 22.51 -19.31 11.57
C ILE A 226 21.16 -19.63 12.22
N GLY A 227 21.15 -20.55 13.19
CA GLY A 227 19.96 -21.06 13.85
C GLY A 227 19.89 -20.76 15.36
N ASP A 228 18.71 -20.90 15.94
CA ASP A 228 18.43 -20.80 17.37
C ASP A 228 17.84 -22.15 17.82
N GLU A 229 18.69 -23.10 18.16
CA GLU A 229 18.26 -24.43 18.60
C GLU A 229 17.96 -24.43 20.11
N GLN A 230 16.76 -24.00 20.48
CA GLN A 230 16.22 -24.28 21.82
C GLN A 230 14.97 -25.15 21.74
N SER A 231 15.15 -26.46 21.55
CA SER A 231 14.23 -27.48 22.07
C SER A 231 14.92 -28.83 22.22
N ILE A 232 15.06 -29.28 23.47
CA ILE A 232 15.73 -30.52 23.89
C ILE A 232 14.96 -31.79 23.43
N GLU A 233 13.70 -31.66 22.98
CA GLU A 233 12.88 -32.81 22.53
C GLU A 233 13.05 -33.16 21.03
N GLN A 234 13.77 -32.37 20.22
CA GLN A 234 13.89 -32.56 18.75
C GLN A 234 15.29 -32.90 18.22
N SER A 235 16.26 -33.20 19.09
CA SER A 235 17.71 -33.11 18.82
C SER A 235 18.30 -33.98 17.69
N LEU A 236 17.65 -35.08 17.27
CA LEU A 236 18.14 -35.87 16.11
C LEU A 236 17.68 -35.31 14.76
N SER A 237 16.50 -34.69 14.72
CA SER A 237 15.93 -34.14 13.48
C SER A 237 16.53 -32.79 13.11
N THR A 238 16.97 -32.01 14.10
CA THR A 238 17.57 -30.68 13.86
C THR A 238 19.02 -30.79 13.41
N PHE A 239 19.84 -31.66 14.02
CA PHE A 239 21.22 -31.92 13.55
C PHE A 239 21.27 -32.40 12.09
N SER A 240 20.41 -33.36 11.73
CA SER A 240 20.33 -33.86 10.35
C SER A 240 19.92 -32.75 9.37
N SER A 241 19.02 -31.86 9.79
CA SER A 241 18.61 -30.70 8.99
C SER A 241 19.76 -29.69 8.82
N HIS A 242 20.52 -29.41 9.89
CA HIS A 242 21.72 -28.56 9.82
C HIS A 242 22.78 -29.14 8.90
N MET A 243 23.04 -30.45 8.98
CA MET A 243 23.99 -31.12 8.07
C MET A 243 23.56 -31.05 6.61
N ILE A 244 22.27 -31.27 6.32
CA ILE A 244 21.75 -31.11 4.95
C ILE A 244 21.93 -29.66 4.45
N HIS A 245 21.71 -28.67 5.31
CA HIS A 245 21.89 -27.27 4.96
C HIS A 245 23.35 -26.90 4.70
N ILE A 246 24.28 -27.37 5.54
CA ILE A 246 25.72 -27.19 5.33
C ILE A 246 26.17 -27.86 4.02
N ILE A 247 25.68 -29.07 3.73
CA ILE A 247 25.96 -29.74 2.45
C ILE A 247 25.45 -28.91 1.26
N ASP A 248 24.26 -28.31 1.35
CA ASP A 248 23.74 -27.39 0.31
C ASP A 248 24.65 -26.16 0.14
N ILE A 249 25.02 -25.52 1.26
CA ILE A 249 25.92 -24.37 1.27
C ILE A 249 27.26 -24.74 0.61
N MET A 250 27.85 -25.87 0.98
CA MET A 250 29.10 -26.37 0.40
C MET A 250 28.98 -26.66 -1.10
N ASN A 251 27.85 -27.21 -1.54
CA ASN A 251 27.59 -27.48 -2.95
C ASN A 251 27.43 -26.21 -3.79
N ARG A 252 26.98 -25.10 -3.17
CA ARG A 252 26.76 -23.81 -3.81
C ARG A 252 27.94 -22.84 -3.69
N ALA A 253 28.74 -22.95 -2.63
CA ALA A 253 29.84 -22.03 -2.37
C ALA A 253 30.87 -22.07 -3.52
N ARG A 254 31.18 -20.89 -4.07
CA ARG A 254 32.20 -20.69 -5.10
C ARG A 254 33.12 -19.54 -4.70
N HIS A 255 34.13 -19.27 -5.51
CA HIS A 255 34.92 -18.05 -5.37
C HIS A 255 33.99 -16.83 -5.48
N GLY A 256 34.11 -15.88 -4.55
CA GLY A 256 33.18 -14.75 -4.45
C GLY A 256 32.02 -14.94 -3.48
N THR A 257 31.86 -16.11 -2.86
CA THR A 257 30.82 -16.35 -1.85
C THR A 257 31.30 -16.02 -0.43
N LEU A 258 30.50 -15.28 0.33
CA LEU A 258 30.66 -15.19 1.79
C LEU A 258 29.85 -16.30 2.45
N VAL A 259 30.53 -17.17 3.19
CA VAL A 259 29.89 -18.25 3.95
C VAL A 259 29.95 -17.93 5.44
N ILE A 260 28.81 -18.02 6.13
CA ILE A 260 28.66 -17.76 7.54
C ILE A 260 28.08 -18.99 8.21
N PHE A 261 28.85 -19.60 9.11
CA PHE A 261 28.38 -20.70 9.93
C PHE A 261 28.34 -20.26 11.39
N ASP A 262 27.23 -20.52 12.07
CA ASP A 262 27.10 -20.38 13.51
C ASP A 262 26.92 -21.77 14.14
N GLU A 263 27.65 -22.03 15.23
CA GLU A 263 27.56 -23.29 15.99
C GLU A 263 27.71 -24.60 15.18
N LEU A 264 28.72 -24.67 14.30
CA LEU A 264 29.11 -25.91 13.61
C LEU A 264 29.31 -27.08 14.60
N GLY A 265 28.53 -28.15 14.41
CA GLY A 265 28.62 -29.35 15.25
C GLY A 265 27.82 -29.31 16.55
N ALA A 266 26.91 -28.34 16.74
CA ALA A 266 25.94 -28.37 17.83
C ALA A 266 24.97 -29.57 17.69
N GLY A 267 24.50 -30.12 18.81
CA GLY A 267 23.50 -31.20 18.82
C GLY A 267 24.04 -32.64 18.65
N THR A 268 25.36 -32.84 18.55
CA THR A 268 26.00 -34.18 18.49
C THR A 268 27.05 -34.40 19.61
N ASP A 269 27.64 -35.59 19.69
CA ASP A 269 28.72 -35.90 20.63
C ASP A 269 29.89 -34.90 20.43
N PRO A 270 30.47 -34.33 21.50
CA PRO A 270 31.55 -33.34 21.39
C PRO A 270 32.75 -33.78 20.55
N VAL A 271 33.07 -35.08 20.51
CA VAL A 271 34.15 -35.64 19.70
C VAL A 271 33.75 -35.70 18.23
N GLU A 272 32.50 -36.07 17.94
CA GLU A 272 31.97 -36.12 16.57
C GLU A 272 31.76 -34.71 15.99
N GLY A 273 31.23 -33.78 16.80
CA GLY A 273 31.07 -32.38 16.42
C GLY A 273 32.40 -31.70 16.13
N ALA A 274 33.43 -31.96 16.93
CA ALA A 274 34.78 -31.44 16.68
C ALA A 274 35.47 -32.06 15.44
N ALA A 275 35.09 -33.28 15.04
CA ALA A 275 35.61 -33.90 13.82
C ALA A 275 34.92 -33.36 12.55
N LEU A 276 33.71 -32.82 12.68
CA LEU A 276 32.93 -32.22 11.59
C LEU A 276 33.22 -30.73 11.37
N ALA A 277 33.62 -30.00 12.42
CA ALA A 277 33.93 -28.57 12.39
C ALA A 277 35.37 -28.27 11.93
#